data_AF-A0A7V2JG31-F1
#
_entry.id   AF-A0A7V2JG31-F1
#
_cell.length_a   1.000
_cell.length_b   1.000
_cell.length_c   1.000
_cell.angle_alpha   90.00
_cell.angle_beta   90.00
_cell.angle_gamma   90.00
#
_symmetry.space_group_name_H-M   'P 1'
#
loop_
_entity.id
_entity.type
_entity.pdbx_description
1 polymer ?
#
loop_
_entity_poly.entity_id
_entity_poly.type
_entity_poly.pdbx_seq_one_letter_code
_entity_poly.pdbx_strand_id
1 'polypeptide(L)'
;MDRTFVLDNSRSPNAVLKTIPMKNVKISGFMGKYLGRVVNTTIPYQYEILEKTGRIDNFRRASGKIKGDFQGFFFNDSDVYKWLEAASSALINLPSNNDLKQKIDAVIREIEDAQDEDGYLNTFFTFDKKKDRWTDLANMHELYCAGHLIQAAILHKRVTGEDKLFNVARKFADHIASVFGENKKLGAPGHPEIEMALVELYRETRENKYLNLAKFFIDNRGKGYAGGTKYTADHKPFKKLEEVVGHAVRMVYLCCGATDLYMENGDEELLETLKKLWSNMTEKKMYITGGIGSRHEGEAFGEDYELPNKEAYAETCAAIASFMWNWRMFLLTANSQFLDLMEQTLYNGILPGISLDGKKYFYVNPLEADENQKRREWYDCACCPTNIIRILTQFPGYIYTVSDKGIWVNFYESSESIVDFGRKIKIVQKTEYPWSEKVEMDIHADQPEEFSLFLRIPEWVKEDFEIRVNGEKVDMKFNKGYLEIRRIWGKKDTLEIEFPMKVRLIKSHPMVKENIGKVAFKRGPIVYCFEQVDNKDIDPSKLNISHNVEAKYLENLLGGVVVLDGEGLLTEDAWKNRLYNSVGELKTSSKTVKFRLIPYFVWANREQGKMSVWLTEC
;
A
#
# COMPACT_ATOMS: atom_id res chain seq x y z
N MET A 1 27.58 -6.23 -5.67
CA MET A 1 26.26 -6.87 -5.79
C MET A 1 25.23 -5.78 -5.80
N ASP A 2 24.23 -5.87 -6.67
CA ASP A 2 23.17 -4.88 -6.72
C ASP A 2 22.36 -4.84 -5.41
N ARG A 3 21.96 -3.64 -4.98
CA ARG A 3 21.29 -3.41 -3.70
C ARG A 3 19.97 -2.65 -3.83
N THR A 4 19.35 -2.55 -5.01
CA THR A 4 18.08 -1.83 -5.20
C THR A 4 16.86 -2.55 -4.60
N PHE A 5 16.94 -2.98 -3.35
CA PHE A 5 15.86 -3.63 -2.62
C PHE A 5 14.88 -2.59 -2.08
N VAL A 6 13.58 -2.91 -2.14
CA VAL A 6 12.54 -2.21 -1.36
C VAL A 6 12.87 -2.32 0.14
N LEU A 7 13.16 -3.55 0.56
CA LEU A 7 13.49 -3.93 1.93
C LEU A 7 14.59 -4.99 1.83
N ASP A 8 15.77 -4.74 2.41
CA ASP A 8 16.91 -5.66 2.35
C ASP A 8 16.93 -6.59 3.57
N ASN A 9 16.21 -7.71 3.45
CA ASN A 9 16.22 -8.77 4.46
C ASN A 9 17.19 -9.92 4.11
N SER A 10 18.14 -9.71 3.20
CA SER A 10 19.04 -10.76 2.71
C SER A 10 19.89 -11.41 3.81
N ARG A 11 20.05 -10.71 4.95
CA ARG A 11 20.81 -11.15 6.12
C ARG A 11 19.97 -11.18 7.41
N SER A 12 18.65 -11.07 7.30
CA SER A 12 17.76 -11.14 8.46
C SER A 12 17.63 -12.60 8.91
N PRO A 13 18.00 -12.94 10.15
CA PRO A 13 18.10 -14.33 10.60
C PRO A 13 16.76 -15.07 10.64
N ASN A 14 15.64 -14.36 10.86
CA ASN A 14 14.31 -14.97 10.99
C ASN A 14 13.41 -14.77 9.75
N ALA A 15 13.96 -14.24 8.65
CA ALA A 15 13.24 -14.16 7.38
C ALA A 15 13.23 -15.53 6.68
N VAL A 16 12.05 -15.99 6.25
CA VAL A 16 11.89 -17.25 5.51
C VAL A 16 12.17 -17.06 4.02
N LEU A 17 11.82 -15.89 3.49
CA LEU A 17 12.01 -15.51 2.10
C LEU A 17 12.89 -14.26 2.01
N LYS A 18 13.71 -14.18 0.97
CA LYS A 18 14.58 -13.04 0.69
C LYS A 18 14.03 -12.24 -0.48
N THR A 19 14.09 -10.92 -0.38
CA THR A 19 13.72 -10.03 -1.48
C THR A 19 14.76 -10.08 -2.61
N ILE A 20 14.38 -9.61 -3.79
CA ILE A 20 15.30 -9.42 -4.91
C ILE A 20 15.43 -7.92 -5.26
N PRO A 21 16.52 -7.50 -5.91
CA PRO A 21 16.64 -6.11 -6.33
C PRO A 21 15.58 -5.72 -7.36
N MET A 22 14.90 -4.59 -7.15
CA MET A 22 13.86 -4.08 -8.05
C MET A 22 14.34 -3.90 -9.48
N LYS A 23 15.57 -3.43 -9.71
CA LYS A 23 16.08 -3.17 -11.07
C LYS A 23 16.24 -4.45 -11.90
N ASN A 24 16.22 -5.62 -11.26
CA ASN A 24 16.25 -6.89 -11.94
C ASN A 24 14.89 -7.28 -12.53
N VAL A 25 13.84 -6.48 -12.31
CA VAL A 25 12.49 -6.74 -12.80
C VAL A 25 12.00 -5.53 -13.59
N LYS A 26 11.72 -5.73 -14.88
CA LYS A 26 11.10 -4.73 -15.75
C LYS A 26 9.66 -5.13 -16.00
N ILE A 27 8.72 -4.21 -15.82
CA ILE A 27 7.28 -4.45 -15.99
C ILE A 27 6.73 -3.64 -17.15
N SER A 28 5.74 -4.16 -17.86
CA SER A 28 5.14 -3.51 -19.03
C SER A 28 3.63 -3.72 -19.18
N GLY A 29 3.00 -4.49 -18.29
CA GLY A 29 1.57 -4.76 -18.32
C GLY A 29 0.75 -3.67 -17.60
N PHE A 30 -0.25 -4.10 -16.83
CA PHE A 30 -1.19 -3.20 -16.15
C PHE A 30 -0.48 -2.27 -15.17
N MET A 31 0.34 -2.82 -14.27
CA MET A 31 1.11 -2.00 -13.32
C MET A 31 2.25 -1.26 -14.01
N GLY A 32 2.79 -1.79 -15.11
CA GLY A 32 3.74 -1.07 -15.97
C GLY A 32 3.20 0.25 -16.50
N LYS A 33 1.92 0.30 -16.90
CA LYS A 33 1.25 1.55 -17.33
C LYS A 33 1.14 2.57 -16.19
N TYR A 34 0.82 2.12 -14.97
CA TYR A 34 0.80 2.99 -13.79
C TYR A 34 2.18 3.51 -13.42
N LEU A 35 3.20 2.64 -13.42
CA LEU A 35 4.59 3.02 -13.20
C LEU A 35 5.02 4.09 -14.21
N GLY A 36 4.79 3.86 -15.51
CA GLY A 36 5.10 4.81 -16.56
C GLY A 36 4.41 6.16 -16.37
N ARG A 37 3.14 6.18 -15.94
CA ARG A 37 2.42 7.42 -15.63
C ARG A 37 3.00 8.15 -14.42
N VAL A 38 3.31 7.43 -13.34
CA VAL A 38 3.88 8.03 -12.13
C VAL A 38 5.23 8.67 -12.44
N VAL A 39 6.07 7.95 -13.18
CA VAL A 39 7.41 8.38 -13.57
C VAL A 39 7.37 9.60 -14.49
N ASN A 40 6.50 9.60 -15.51
CA ASN A 40 6.51 10.64 -16.53
C ASN A 40 5.61 11.85 -16.23
N THR A 41 4.60 11.69 -15.36
CA THR A 41 3.60 12.73 -15.10
C THR A 41 3.54 13.09 -13.62
N THR A 42 3.34 12.11 -12.74
CA THR A 42 3.03 12.38 -11.33
C THR A 42 4.22 12.95 -10.57
N ILE A 43 5.41 12.35 -10.69
CA ILE A 43 6.61 12.79 -9.97
C ILE A 43 7.03 14.22 -10.35
N PRO A 44 7.11 14.58 -11.65
CA PRO A 44 7.38 15.96 -12.05
C PRO A 44 6.32 16.94 -11.54
N TYR A 45 5.04 16.58 -11.65
CA TYR A 45 3.94 17.41 -11.16
C TYR A 45 3.99 17.64 -9.64
N GLN A 46 4.30 16.60 -8.86
CA GLN A 46 4.46 16.74 -7.42
C GLN A 46 5.63 17.63 -7.05
N TYR A 47 6.75 17.57 -7.78
CA TYR A 47 7.87 18.48 -7.56
C TYR A 47 7.44 19.95 -7.67
N GLU A 48 6.68 20.30 -8.72
CA GLU A 48 6.14 21.65 -8.90
C GLU A 48 5.20 22.06 -7.76
N ILE A 49 4.36 21.14 -7.26
CA ILE A 49 3.49 21.41 -6.12
C ILE A 49 4.31 21.62 -4.83
N LEU A 50 5.33 20.80 -4.57
CA LEU A 50 6.16 20.91 -3.36
C LEU A 50 6.93 22.24 -3.32
N GLU A 51 7.37 22.74 -4.48
CA GLU A 51 7.88 24.11 -4.64
C GLU A 51 6.77 25.13 -4.35
N LYS A 52 5.65 25.09 -5.09
CA LYS A 52 4.55 26.06 -4.99
C LYS A 52 3.94 26.19 -3.60
N THR A 53 3.93 25.10 -2.84
CA THR A 53 3.28 25.02 -1.53
C THR A 53 4.26 25.17 -0.37
N GLY A 54 5.49 25.61 -0.65
CA GLY A 54 6.49 26.00 0.35
C GLY A 54 7.15 24.84 1.10
N ARG A 55 6.93 23.57 0.70
CA ARG A 55 7.55 22.42 1.38
C ARG A 55 9.07 22.42 1.21
N ILE A 56 9.55 22.70 0.01
CA ILE A 56 11.00 22.80 -0.26
C ILE A 56 11.55 24.12 0.32
N ASP A 57 10.77 25.20 0.27
CA ASP A 57 11.15 26.49 0.86
C ASP A 57 11.37 26.42 2.38
N ASN A 58 10.68 25.53 3.10
CA ASN A 58 10.93 25.33 4.52
C ASN A 58 12.38 24.90 4.82
N PHE A 59 13.03 24.14 3.92
CA PHE A 59 14.46 23.78 4.03
C PHE A 59 15.37 24.97 3.68
N ARG A 60 15.04 25.73 2.62
CA ARG A 60 15.75 26.97 2.27
C ARG A 60 15.67 28.00 3.40
N ARG A 61 14.55 28.06 4.11
CA ARG A 61 14.37 28.91 5.29
C ARG A 61 15.20 28.40 6.46
N ALA A 62 15.16 27.10 6.75
CA ALA A 62 15.93 26.49 7.83
C ALA A 62 17.44 26.71 7.67
N SER A 63 17.96 26.68 6.44
CA SER A 63 19.36 26.97 6.09
C SER A 63 19.70 28.47 6.04
N GLY A 64 18.70 29.36 6.16
CA GLY A 64 18.89 30.81 6.09
C GLY A 64 19.04 31.39 4.68
N LYS A 65 18.89 30.57 3.62
CA LYS A 65 18.93 31.03 2.21
C LYS A 65 17.77 31.97 1.87
N ILE A 66 16.62 31.78 2.51
CA ILE A 66 15.46 32.68 2.41
C ILE A 66 14.97 33.09 3.79
N LYS A 67 14.27 34.24 3.86
CA LYS A 67 13.59 34.72 5.07
C LYS A 67 12.09 34.47 4.95
N GLY A 68 11.40 34.39 6.09
CA GLY A 68 9.95 34.23 6.17
C GLY A 68 9.53 33.27 7.27
N ASP A 69 8.23 33.07 7.42
CA ASP A 69 7.65 32.15 8.39
C ASP A 69 7.54 30.73 7.83
N PHE A 70 7.52 29.73 8.72
CA PHE A 70 7.26 28.34 8.37
C PHE A 70 5.89 28.17 7.69
N GLN A 71 5.83 27.32 6.67
CA GLN A 71 4.60 27.07 5.88
C GLN A 71 4.04 25.65 6.09
N GLY A 72 2.73 25.57 6.34
CA GLY A 72 1.97 24.33 6.41
C GLY A 72 2.07 23.59 7.77
N PHE A 73 2.01 22.26 7.75
CA PHE A 73 2.06 21.44 8.96
C PHE A 73 3.51 21.09 9.34
N PHE A 74 3.78 20.98 10.64
CA PHE A 74 5.11 20.67 11.19
C PHE A 74 5.70 19.32 10.72
N PHE A 75 4.91 18.45 10.07
CA PHE A 75 5.36 17.19 9.46
C PHE A 75 5.53 17.26 7.92
N ASN A 76 5.38 18.43 7.31
CA ASN A 76 5.45 18.61 5.85
C ASN A 76 6.83 18.27 5.25
N ASP A 77 7.89 18.25 6.05
CA ASP A 77 9.20 17.73 5.62
C ASP A 77 9.08 16.30 5.06
N SER A 78 8.17 15.50 5.62
CA SER A 78 7.96 14.12 5.19
C SER A 78 7.42 14.01 3.76
N ASP A 79 6.70 15.01 3.25
CA ASP A 79 6.22 15.04 1.87
C ASP A 79 7.39 15.11 0.89
N VAL A 80 8.41 15.90 1.21
CA VAL A 80 9.65 16.00 0.42
C VAL A 80 10.43 14.69 0.48
N TYR A 81 10.52 14.06 1.65
CA TYR A 81 11.23 12.79 1.81
C TYR A 81 10.54 11.65 1.04
N LYS A 82 9.22 11.52 1.14
CA LYS A 82 8.44 10.52 0.38
C LYS A 82 8.52 10.74 -1.13
N TRP A 83 8.51 12.00 -1.57
CA TRP A 83 8.76 12.34 -2.97
C TRP A 83 10.19 11.93 -3.40
N LEU A 84 11.21 12.23 -2.60
CA LEU A 84 12.60 11.84 -2.88
C LEU A 84 12.77 10.32 -2.98
N GLU A 85 12.10 9.57 -2.10
CA GLU A 85 12.09 8.11 -2.14
C GLU A 85 11.57 7.60 -3.49
N ALA A 86 10.38 8.05 -3.89
CA ALA A 86 9.76 7.65 -5.16
C ALA A 86 10.49 8.19 -6.41
N ALA A 87 11.03 9.41 -6.34
CA ALA A 87 11.82 10.00 -7.41
C ALA A 87 13.14 9.24 -7.60
N SER A 88 13.76 8.79 -6.51
CA SER A 88 14.98 7.99 -6.57
C SER A 88 14.72 6.62 -7.18
N SER A 89 13.66 5.90 -6.77
CA SER A 89 13.31 4.61 -7.41
C SER A 89 12.92 4.78 -8.89
N ALA A 90 12.29 5.89 -9.27
CA ALA A 90 11.97 6.18 -10.67
C ALA A 90 13.21 6.22 -11.59
N LEU A 91 14.40 6.58 -11.06
CA LEU A 91 15.66 6.56 -11.82
C LEU A 91 16.03 5.16 -12.34
N ILE A 92 15.55 4.08 -11.72
CA ILE A 92 15.73 2.71 -12.24
C ILE A 92 15.13 2.58 -13.65
N ASN A 93 13.98 3.23 -13.88
CA ASN A 93 13.26 3.19 -15.16
C ASN A 93 13.71 4.29 -16.12
N LEU A 94 14.41 5.31 -15.62
CA LEU A 94 14.90 6.46 -16.37
C LEU A 94 16.40 6.73 -16.10
N PRO A 95 17.30 5.76 -16.37
CA PRO A 95 18.71 5.88 -15.97
C PRO A 95 19.44 7.06 -16.64
N SER A 96 18.92 7.56 -17.77
CA SER A 96 19.49 8.67 -18.54
C SER A 96 18.74 10.01 -18.36
N ASN A 97 17.74 10.09 -17.48
CA ASN A 97 16.99 11.33 -17.28
C ASN A 97 17.76 12.29 -16.34
N ASN A 98 18.54 13.17 -16.96
CA ASN A 98 19.33 14.18 -16.25
C ASN A 98 18.48 15.22 -15.52
N ASP A 99 17.26 15.53 -15.99
CA ASP A 99 16.40 16.55 -15.35
C ASP A 99 15.87 16.07 -14.00
N LEU A 100 15.35 14.84 -13.92
CA LEU A 100 14.87 14.28 -12.65
C LEU A 100 16.03 14.14 -11.65
N LYS A 101 17.19 13.67 -12.10
CA LYS A 101 18.40 13.59 -11.26
C LYS A 101 18.80 14.97 -10.72
N GLN A 102 18.84 16.00 -11.57
CA GLN A 102 19.18 17.37 -11.14
C GLN A 102 18.19 17.92 -10.09
N LYS A 103 16.90 17.63 -10.23
CA LYS A 103 15.88 18.01 -9.24
C LYS A 103 16.09 17.28 -7.91
N ILE A 104 16.36 15.98 -7.94
CA ILE A 104 16.70 15.19 -6.75
C ILE A 104 17.94 15.80 -6.06
N ASP A 105 19.02 16.04 -6.80
CA ASP A 105 20.27 16.59 -6.27
C ASP A 105 20.10 18.01 -5.71
N ALA A 106 19.22 18.82 -6.31
CA ALA A 106 18.85 20.13 -5.78
C ALA A 106 18.12 20.01 -4.44
N VAL A 107 17.10 19.16 -4.34
CA VAL A 107 16.38 18.96 -3.08
C VAL A 107 17.29 18.39 -1.99
N ILE A 108 18.15 17.41 -2.31
CA ILE A 108 19.12 16.85 -1.36
C ILE A 108 20.07 17.93 -0.82
N ARG A 109 20.51 18.88 -1.67
CA ARG A 109 21.31 20.03 -1.22
C ARG A 109 20.53 20.91 -0.23
N GLU A 110 19.27 21.22 -0.50
CA GLU A 110 18.45 22.01 0.43
C GLU A 110 18.26 21.31 1.77
N ILE A 111 18.08 19.98 1.77
CA ILE A 111 17.97 19.18 2.98
C ILE A 111 19.28 19.17 3.78
N GLU A 112 20.41 18.96 3.10
CA GLU A 112 21.74 18.96 3.74
C GLU A 112 22.04 20.32 4.38
N ASP A 113 21.82 21.41 3.65
CA ASP A 113 22.11 22.77 4.13
C ASP A 113 21.20 23.17 5.32
N ALA A 114 20.05 22.51 5.49
CA ALA A 114 19.12 22.74 6.59
C ALA A 114 19.43 21.94 7.86
N GLN A 115 20.34 20.95 7.80
CA GLN A 115 20.70 20.11 8.95
C GLN A 115 21.60 20.89 9.92
N ASP A 116 21.26 20.86 11.21
CA ASP A 116 22.08 21.45 12.25
C ASP A 116 23.40 20.70 12.46
N GLU A 117 24.39 21.36 13.07
CA GLU A 117 25.70 20.79 13.38
C GLU A 117 25.64 19.53 14.26
N ASP A 118 24.65 19.44 15.16
CA ASP A 118 24.43 18.27 16.02
C ASP A 118 23.76 17.09 15.29
N GLY A 119 23.39 17.28 14.03
CA GLY A 119 22.70 16.30 13.19
C GLY A 119 21.17 16.41 13.21
N TYR A 120 20.58 17.27 14.05
CA TYR A 120 19.14 17.46 14.08
C TYR A 120 18.61 18.02 12.75
N LEU A 121 17.48 17.47 12.27
CA LEU A 121 16.79 17.98 11.09
C LEU A 121 15.27 17.88 11.22
N ASN A 122 14.63 19.02 11.43
CA ASN A 122 13.20 19.24 11.22
C ASN A 122 13.01 20.74 11.02
N THR A 123 12.44 21.14 9.90
CA THR A 123 12.42 22.56 9.51
C THR A 123 11.53 23.38 10.46
N PHE A 124 10.47 22.82 11.05
CA PHE A 124 9.62 23.53 12.01
C PHE A 124 10.39 23.93 13.28
N PHE A 125 11.23 23.04 13.81
CA PHE A 125 12.01 23.24 15.05
C PHE A 125 13.37 23.89 14.79
N THR A 126 13.36 25.00 14.06
CA THR A 126 14.54 25.83 13.75
C THR A 126 14.46 27.20 14.45
N PHE A 127 15.56 27.93 14.49
CA PHE A 127 15.65 29.25 15.17
C PHE A 127 15.13 29.22 16.61
N ASP A 128 14.17 30.08 16.98
CA ASP A 128 13.62 30.16 18.34
C ASP A 128 12.87 28.89 18.77
N LYS A 129 12.44 28.05 17.81
CA LYS A 129 11.77 26.77 18.09
C LYS A 129 12.74 25.64 18.44
N LYS A 130 14.06 25.84 18.36
CA LYS A 130 15.04 24.81 18.78
C LYS A 130 14.87 24.37 20.24
N LYS A 131 14.41 25.27 21.11
CA LYS A 131 14.15 24.95 22.53
C LYS A 131 12.96 24.01 22.75
N ASP A 132 12.07 23.88 21.76
CA ASP A 132 10.85 23.07 21.85
C ASP A 132 11.08 21.62 21.33
N ARG A 133 12.29 21.29 20.87
CA ARG A 133 12.64 19.95 20.35
C ARG A 133 12.38 18.85 21.37
N TRP A 134 11.77 17.76 20.91
CA TRP A 134 11.48 16.57 21.69
C TRP A 134 10.58 16.80 22.91
N THR A 135 9.89 17.94 23.01
CA THR A 135 9.03 18.26 24.17
C THR A 135 7.63 17.66 24.05
N ASP A 136 7.14 17.48 22.82
CA ASP A 136 5.84 16.86 22.53
C ASP A 136 5.98 15.78 21.44
N LEU A 137 6.39 14.58 21.88
CA LEU A 137 6.54 13.42 21.01
C LEU A 137 5.19 12.87 20.53
N ALA A 138 4.11 13.16 21.24
CA ALA A 138 2.78 12.64 20.92
C ALA A 138 2.21 13.31 19.67
N ASN A 139 2.47 14.60 19.49
CA ASN A 139 1.80 15.39 18.45
C ASN A 139 2.72 15.97 17.39
N MET A 140 4.01 16.21 17.67
CA MET A 140 4.83 17.09 16.80
C MET A 140 5.68 16.38 15.72
N HIS A 141 5.54 15.05 15.59
CA HIS A 141 6.04 14.27 14.43
C HIS A 141 7.54 14.37 14.10
N GLU A 142 8.39 14.84 15.01
CA GLU A 142 9.85 14.92 14.78
C GLU A 142 10.44 13.55 14.41
N LEU A 143 10.08 12.50 15.15
CA LEU A 143 10.51 11.11 14.89
C LEU A 143 9.87 10.53 13.61
N TYR A 144 8.65 10.95 13.26
CA TYR A 144 7.98 10.53 12.02
C TYR A 144 8.70 11.07 10.78
N CYS A 145 9.05 12.36 10.79
CA CYS A 145 9.85 12.96 9.72
C CYS A 145 11.23 12.30 9.63
N ALA A 146 11.86 11.96 10.76
CA ALA A 146 13.13 11.25 10.78
C ALA A 146 13.05 9.88 10.09
N GLY A 147 12.01 9.10 10.37
CA GLY A 147 11.84 7.78 9.75
C GLY A 147 11.67 7.86 8.23
N HIS A 148 10.85 8.79 7.73
CA HIS A 148 10.70 9.00 6.28
C HIS A 148 11.98 9.51 5.62
N LEU A 149 12.75 10.38 6.27
CA LEU A 149 14.08 10.77 5.77
C LEU A 149 15.00 9.57 5.64
N ILE A 150 15.06 8.71 6.67
CA ILE A 150 15.91 7.52 6.68
C ILE A 150 15.52 6.56 5.54
N GLN A 151 14.23 6.30 5.34
CA GLN A 151 13.76 5.45 4.23
C GLN A 151 14.14 6.01 2.86
N ALA A 152 13.89 7.30 2.64
CA ALA A 152 14.26 7.99 1.40
C ALA A 152 15.76 7.92 1.13
N ALA A 153 16.57 8.14 2.17
CA ALA A 153 18.02 8.15 2.09
C ALA A 153 18.62 6.77 1.78
N ILE A 154 18.10 5.72 2.42
CA ILE A 154 18.48 4.33 2.15
C ILE A 154 18.16 3.97 0.71
N LEU A 155 16.94 4.25 0.25
CA LEU A 155 16.55 3.91 -1.11
C LEU A 155 17.34 4.69 -2.15
N HIS A 156 17.55 6.00 -1.92
CA HIS A 156 18.38 6.82 -2.80
C HIS A 156 19.77 6.22 -2.96
N LYS A 157 20.46 5.93 -1.85
CA LYS A 157 21.78 5.28 -1.86
C LYS A 157 21.77 3.95 -2.60
N ARG A 158 20.76 3.11 -2.38
CA ARG A 158 20.63 1.81 -3.06
C ARG A 158 20.52 1.94 -4.57
N VAL A 159 19.86 3.00 -5.06
CA VAL A 159 19.64 3.24 -6.49
C VAL A 159 20.80 3.96 -7.15
N THR A 160 21.30 5.04 -6.56
CA THR A 160 22.29 5.93 -7.17
C THR A 160 23.73 5.57 -6.78
N GLY A 161 23.91 4.88 -5.65
CA GLY A 161 25.21 4.69 -5.01
C GLY A 161 25.72 5.93 -4.28
N GLU A 162 24.93 7.02 -4.22
CA GLU A 162 25.35 8.28 -3.64
C GLU A 162 25.04 8.35 -2.14
N ASP A 163 26.03 8.72 -1.33
CA ASP A 163 25.93 8.71 0.13
C ASP A 163 25.46 10.04 0.73
N LYS A 164 25.23 11.08 -0.08
CA LYS A 164 24.99 12.44 0.43
C LYS A 164 23.74 12.50 1.34
N LEU A 165 22.57 12.11 0.83
CA LEU A 165 21.34 12.05 1.63
C LEU A 165 21.44 11.00 2.76
N PHE A 166 22.11 9.88 2.50
CA PHE A 166 22.35 8.83 3.51
C PHE A 166 23.15 9.34 4.71
N ASN A 167 24.18 10.16 4.49
CA ASN A 167 24.97 10.75 5.56
C ASN A 167 24.15 11.75 6.38
N VAL A 168 23.27 12.54 5.76
CA VAL A 168 22.33 13.44 6.46
C VAL A 168 21.40 12.62 7.36
N ALA A 169 20.75 11.59 6.81
CA ALA A 169 19.85 10.73 7.57
C ALA A 169 20.56 10.01 8.73
N ARG A 170 21.79 9.52 8.49
CA ARG A 170 22.59 8.84 9.52
C ARG A 170 22.96 9.78 10.66
N LYS A 171 23.40 11.01 10.37
CA LYS A 171 23.66 12.04 11.39
C LYS A 171 22.43 12.32 12.24
N PHE A 172 21.25 12.38 11.62
CA PHE A 172 20.01 12.59 12.37
C PHE A 172 19.64 11.37 13.23
N ALA A 173 19.79 10.16 12.71
CA ALA A 173 19.60 8.94 13.49
C ALA A 173 20.59 8.85 14.68
N ASP A 174 21.84 9.28 14.48
CA ASP A 174 22.86 9.35 15.52
C ASP A 174 22.51 10.38 16.60
N HIS A 175 22.01 11.55 16.20
CA HIS A 175 21.47 12.54 17.12
C HIS A 175 20.33 11.97 17.96
N ILE A 176 19.36 11.30 17.33
CA ILE A 176 18.23 10.67 18.05
C ILE A 176 18.73 9.58 19.01
N ALA A 177 19.67 8.74 18.58
CA ALA A 177 20.30 7.73 19.43
C ALA A 177 21.14 8.35 20.57
N SER A 178 21.61 9.60 20.41
CA SER A 178 22.29 10.36 21.46
C SER A 178 21.31 10.83 22.55
N VAL A 179 20.07 11.14 22.17
CA VAL A 179 19.01 11.70 23.04
C VAL A 179 18.19 10.61 23.74
N PHE A 180 17.77 9.57 23.01
CA PHE A 180 16.84 8.55 23.50
C PHE A 180 17.53 7.21 23.82
N GLY A 181 17.03 6.51 24.83
CA GLY A 181 17.53 5.21 25.27
C GLY A 181 17.23 4.92 26.75
N GLU A 182 17.48 3.69 27.21
CA GLU A 182 17.11 3.25 28.56
C GLU A 182 17.72 4.10 29.69
N ASN A 183 18.97 4.55 29.51
CA ASN A 183 19.69 5.42 30.46
C ASN A 183 19.72 6.89 30.02
N LYS A 184 18.79 7.29 29.16
CA LYS A 184 18.71 8.64 28.56
C LYS A 184 17.27 9.16 28.65
N LYS A 185 16.85 10.03 27.73
CA LYS A 185 15.46 10.47 27.66
C LYS A 185 14.56 9.28 27.28
N LEU A 186 13.54 9.04 28.09
CA LEU A 186 12.48 8.08 27.76
C LEU A 186 11.52 8.68 26.74
N GLY A 187 11.01 7.85 25.82
CA GLY A 187 10.22 8.35 24.69
C GLY A 187 9.64 7.22 23.83
N ALA A 188 8.56 7.55 23.11
CA ALA A 188 7.99 6.76 22.03
C ALA A 188 7.37 7.74 21.00
N PRO A 189 7.41 7.43 19.69
CA PRO A 189 6.87 8.34 18.69
C PRO A 189 5.33 8.35 18.72
N GLY A 190 4.72 9.53 18.77
CA GLY A 190 3.26 9.71 18.67
C GLY A 190 2.69 9.23 17.34
N HIS A 191 3.48 9.33 16.27
CA HIS A 191 3.21 8.69 14.98
C HIS A 191 4.33 7.68 14.66
N PRO A 192 4.09 6.37 14.77
CA PRO A 192 5.03 5.31 14.38
C PRO A 192 5.47 5.47 12.92
N GLU A 193 6.74 5.21 12.65
CA GLU A 193 7.40 5.24 11.32
C GLU A 193 8.91 4.99 11.52
N ILE A 194 9.50 5.64 12.54
CA ILE A 194 10.94 5.56 12.82
C ILE A 194 11.38 4.15 13.18
N GLU A 195 10.52 3.33 13.77
CA GLU A 195 10.85 1.98 14.22
C GLU A 195 11.27 1.10 13.04
N MET A 196 10.49 1.07 11.95
CA MET A 196 10.86 0.32 10.75
C MET A 196 12.06 0.92 10.03
N ALA A 197 12.15 2.25 10.01
CA ALA A 197 13.26 2.95 9.36
C ALA A 197 14.62 2.67 10.04
N LEU A 198 14.63 2.60 11.38
CA LEU A 198 15.83 2.28 12.15
C LEU A 198 16.28 0.82 11.97
N VAL A 199 15.35 -0.13 11.87
CA VAL A 199 15.71 -1.52 11.55
C VAL A 199 16.31 -1.62 10.15
N GLU A 200 15.76 -0.89 9.18
CA GLU A 200 16.32 -0.84 7.83
C GLU A 200 17.70 -0.16 7.81
N LEU A 201 17.90 0.90 8.60
CA LEU A 201 19.20 1.54 8.77
C LEU A 201 20.22 0.59 9.43
N TYR A 202 19.79 -0.24 10.39
CA TYR A 202 20.63 -1.32 10.92
C TYR A 202 20.99 -2.35 9.85
N ARG A 203 20.07 -2.74 8.96
CA ARG A 203 20.37 -3.68 7.87
C ARG A 203 21.45 -3.13 6.91
N GLU A 204 21.42 -1.82 6.67
CA GLU A 204 22.41 -1.11 5.85
C GLU A 204 23.78 -0.92 6.52
N THR A 205 23.79 -0.54 7.79
CA THR A 205 25.02 -0.11 8.51
C THR A 205 25.64 -1.20 9.38
N ARG A 206 24.80 -2.13 9.86
CA ARG A 206 25.10 -3.11 10.93
C ARG A 206 25.50 -2.49 12.26
N GLU A 207 25.09 -1.24 12.50
CA GLU A 207 25.26 -0.59 13.78
C GLU A 207 24.11 -0.93 14.73
N ASN A 208 24.37 -1.78 15.73
CA ASN A 208 23.36 -2.29 16.69
C ASN A 208 22.60 -1.19 17.43
N LYS A 209 23.17 0.02 17.55
CA LYS A 209 22.52 1.16 18.21
C LYS A 209 21.16 1.50 17.56
N TYR A 210 21.01 1.33 16.25
CA TYR A 210 19.74 1.61 15.57
C TYR A 210 18.69 0.52 15.84
N LEU A 211 19.08 -0.76 15.82
CA LEU A 211 18.20 -1.87 16.17
C LEU A 211 17.72 -1.77 17.63
N ASN A 212 18.64 -1.45 18.55
CA ASN A 212 18.32 -1.25 19.96
C ASN A 212 17.39 -0.05 20.17
N LEU A 213 17.57 1.02 19.40
CA LEU A 213 16.69 2.19 19.46
C LEU A 213 15.29 1.90 18.92
N ALA A 214 15.16 1.13 17.84
CA ALA A 214 13.86 0.65 17.35
C ALA A 214 13.13 -0.19 18.41
N LYS A 215 13.84 -1.15 19.02
CA LYS A 215 13.33 -1.96 20.13
C LYS A 215 12.89 -1.10 21.31
N PHE A 216 13.71 -0.12 21.70
CA PHE A 216 13.40 0.81 22.79
C PHE A 216 12.07 1.55 22.56
N PHE A 217 11.82 2.05 21.34
CA PHE A 217 10.57 2.76 21.05
C PHE A 217 9.35 1.82 21.09
N ILE A 218 9.46 0.59 20.61
CA ILE A 218 8.39 -0.41 20.67
C ILE A 218 8.10 -0.81 22.13
N ASP A 219 9.15 -1.09 22.92
CA ASP A 219 9.03 -1.50 24.33
C ASP A 219 8.53 -0.38 25.24
N ASN A 220 8.59 0.87 24.78
CA ASN A 220 8.06 2.02 25.50
C ASN A 220 6.58 2.31 25.20
N ARG A 221 5.96 1.58 24.27
CA ARG A 221 4.50 1.60 24.10
C ARG A 221 3.82 1.12 25.39
N GLY A 222 2.70 1.74 25.75
CA GLY A 222 1.95 1.42 26.96
C GLY A 222 2.44 2.15 28.21
N LYS A 223 3.45 3.03 28.09
CA LYS A 223 4.04 3.77 29.23
C LYS A 223 3.65 5.26 29.23
N GLY A 224 2.84 5.72 28.27
CA GLY A 224 2.38 7.10 28.18
C GLY A 224 3.31 8.06 27.42
N TYR A 225 4.47 7.58 26.94
CA TYR A 225 5.45 8.42 26.25
C TYR A 225 5.02 8.89 24.85
N ALA A 226 4.00 8.26 24.27
CA ALA A 226 3.34 8.69 23.04
C ALA A 226 1.91 9.19 23.33
N GLY A 227 1.65 9.69 24.54
CA GLY A 227 0.38 10.28 24.95
C GLY A 227 -0.59 9.32 25.65
N GLY A 228 -0.27 8.02 25.76
CA GLY A 228 -1.04 7.06 26.56
C GLY A 228 -2.45 6.73 26.03
N THR A 229 -2.75 7.02 24.76
CA THR A 229 -4.09 6.87 24.19
C THR A 229 -4.21 5.68 23.22
N LYS A 230 -5.45 5.29 22.89
CA LYS A 230 -5.70 4.36 21.77
C LYS A 230 -5.28 4.97 20.43
N TYR A 231 -5.49 6.27 20.24
CA TYR A 231 -5.17 6.98 18.99
C TYR A 231 -3.70 6.80 18.56
N THR A 232 -2.77 6.81 19.52
CA THR A 232 -1.32 6.62 19.30
C THR A 232 -0.82 5.19 19.59
N ALA A 233 -1.74 4.24 19.81
CA ALA A 233 -1.44 2.87 20.21
C ALA A 233 -0.52 2.77 21.46
N ASP A 234 -0.70 3.67 22.42
CA ASP A 234 0.14 3.80 23.63
C ASP A 234 -0.63 3.55 24.94
N HIS A 235 -1.91 3.17 24.84
CA HIS A 235 -2.77 2.82 25.99
C HIS A 235 -2.41 1.48 26.67
N LYS A 236 -1.67 0.60 26.00
CA LYS A 236 -1.29 -0.73 26.49
C LYS A 236 0.07 -1.13 25.88
N PRO A 237 0.90 -1.92 26.57
CA PRO A 237 2.14 -2.43 25.97
C PRO A 237 1.88 -3.14 24.65
N PHE A 238 2.73 -2.91 23.64
CA PHE A 238 2.51 -3.45 22.29
C PHE A 238 2.27 -4.96 22.31
N LYS A 239 3.13 -5.70 23.01
CA LYS A 239 3.07 -7.17 23.18
C LYS A 239 1.83 -7.69 23.91
N LYS A 240 0.98 -6.81 24.43
CA LYS A 240 -0.27 -7.14 25.11
C LYS A 240 -1.48 -6.64 24.32
N LEU A 241 -1.31 -6.04 23.15
CA LEU A 241 -2.44 -5.68 22.29
C LEU A 241 -3.12 -6.93 21.72
N GLU A 242 -4.44 -6.86 21.58
CA GLU A 242 -5.29 -7.97 21.12
C GLU A 242 -6.08 -7.60 19.87
N GLU A 243 -6.20 -6.31 19.56
CA GLU A 243 -6.93 -5.76 18.43
C GLU A 243 -6.22 -4.52 17.87
N VAL A 244 -6.45 -4.22 16.60
CA VAL A 244 -6.04 -2.94 16.02
C VAL A 244 -7.00 -1.84 16.46
N VAL A 245 -6.44 -0.69 16.87
CA VAL A 245 -7.18 0.44 17.43
C VAL A 245 -6.56 1.77 17.03
N GLY A 246 -7.31 2.85 17.24
CA GLY A 246 -6.81 4.21 17.00
C GLY A 246 -6.55 4.48 15.53
N HIS A 247 -5.67 5.44 15.26
CA HIS A 247 -5.38 5.88 13.90
C HIS A 247 -4.81 4.74 13.05
N ALA A 248 -5.41 4.49 11.88
CA ALA A 248 -5.13 3.30 11.09
C ALA A 248 -3.66 3.23 10.62
N VAL A 249 -3.14 4.31 10.02
CA VAL A 249 -1.73 4.38 9.57
C VAL A 249 -0.75 4.16 10.72
N ARG A 250 -0.92 4.89 11.84
CA ARG A 250 -0.06 4.75 13.02
C ARG A 250 0.03 3.30 13.47
N MET A 251 -1.12 2.66 13.70
CA MET A 251 -1.17 1.28 14.18
C MET A 251 -0.45 0.33 13.22
N VAL A 252 -0.68 0.46 11.92
CA VAL A 252 -0.10 -0.48 10.94
C VAL A 252 1.38 -0.20 10.64
N TYR A 253 1.83 1.06 10.69
CA TYR A 253 3.27 1.38 10.66
C TYR A 253 4.01 0.85 11.90
N LEU A 254 3.38 0.91 13.09
CA LEU A 254 3.93 0.27 14.28
C LEU A 254 4.07 -1.25 14.09
N CYS A 255 3.06 -1.89 13.51
CA CYS A 255 3.14 -3.31 13.15
C CYS A 255 4.26 -3.60 12.15
N CYS A 256 4.49 -2.73 11.15
CA CYS A 256 5.63 -2.86 10.24
C CYS A 256 6.96 -2.87 11.01
N GLY A 257 7.19 -1.89 11.89
CA GLY A 257 8.41 -1.81 12.71
C GLY A 257 8.59 -3.00 13.65
N ALA A 258 7.51 -3.48 14.28
CA ALA A 258 7.55 -4.67 15.12
C ALA A 258 7.83 -5.96 14.33
N THR A 259 7.31 -6.06 13.10
CA THR A 259 7.59 -7.20 12.21
C THR A 259 9.05 -7.19 11.76
N ASP A 260 9.58 -6.01 11.41
CA ASP A 260 11.00 -5.83 11.08
C ASP A 260 11.90 -6.17 12.29
N LEU A 261 11.53 -5.75 13.50
CA LEU A 261 12.28 -6.08 14.70
C LEU A 261 12.32 -7.60 14.95
N TYR A 262 11.18 -8.29 14.81
CA TYR A 262 11.12 -9.75 14.91
C TYR A 262 12.03 -10.45 13.89
N MET A 263 12.06 -9.97 12.63
CA MET A 263 12.96 -10.52 11.60
C MET A 263 14.43 -10.54 12.05
N GLU A 264 14.85 -9.55 12.86
CA GLU A 264 16.23 -9.43 13.34
C GLU A 264 16.49 -10.15 14.67
N ASN A 265 15.52 -10.20 15.60
CA ASN A 265 15.77 -10.66 16.97
C ASN A 265 15.02 -11.93 17.40
N GLY A 266 14.03 -12.40 16.63
CA GLY A 266 13.27 -13.63 16.94
C GLY A 266 12.36 -13.55 18.17
N ASP A 267 11.92 -12.36 18.58
CA ASP A 267 11.08 -12.16 19.77
C ASP A 267 9.64 -12.68 19.54
N GLU A 268 9.39 -13.94 19.92
CA GLU A 268 8.12 -14.65 19.65
C GLU A 268 6.87 -13.93 20.21
N GLU A 269 6.97 -13.18 21.31
CA GLU A 269 5.84 -12.38 21.83
C GLU A 269 5.42 -11.28 20.85
N LEU A 270 6.36 -10.72 20.05
CA LEU A 270 6.02 -9.81 18.96
C LEU A 270 5.24 -10.54 17.87
N LEU A 271 5.70 -11.72 17.44
CA LEU A 271 5.04 -12.47 16.37
C LEU A 271 3.63 -12.91 16.77
N GLU A 272 3.43 -13.39 17.99
CA GLU A 272 2.11 -13.76 18.52
C GLU A 272 1.15 -12.57 18.51
N THR A 273 1.64 -11.41 18.95
CA THR A 273 0.87 -10.16 18.96
C THR A 273 0.51 -9.75 17.53
N LEU A 274 1.48 -9.72 16.61
CA LEU A 274 1.29 -9.36 15.21
C LEU A 274 0.25 -10.26 14.53
N LYS A 275 0.24 -11.57 14.81
CA LYS A 275 -0.78 -12.51 14.32
C LYS A 275 -2.18 -12.16 14.83
N LYS A 276 -2.34 -11.85 16.12
CA LYS A 276 -3.62 -11.45 16.72
C LYS A 276 -4.14 -10.15 16.11
N LEU A 277 -3.27 -9.15 15.99
CA LEU A 277 -3.61 -7.86 15.39
C LEU A 277 -4.01 -8.00 13.93
N TRP A 278 -3.28 -8.81 13.15
CA TRP A 278 -3.58 -9.05 11.75
C TRP A 278 -4.94 -9.74 11.59
N SER A 279 -5.20 -10.81 12.36
CA SER A 279 -6.49 -11.51 12.36
C SER A 279 -7.65 -10.59 12.74
N ASN A 280 -7.52 -9.78 13.80
CA ASN A 280 -8.54 -8.80 14.16
C ASN A 280 -8.81 -7.79 13.02
N MET A 281 -7.75 -7.26 12.40
CA MET A 281 -7.88 -6.34 11.27
C MET A 281 -8.64 -7.00 10.11
N THR A 282 -8.21 -8.16 9.66
CA THR A 282 -8.73 -8.79 8.43
C THR A 282 -10.09 -9.44 8.59
N GLU A 283 -10.40 -9.97 9.77
CA GLU A 283 -11.65 -10.71 10.01
C GLU A 283 -12.78 -9.80 10.48
N LYS A 284 -12.45 -8.62 11.03
CA LYS A 284 -13.46 -7.79 11.71
C LYS A 284 -13.44 -6.31 11.35
N LYS A 285 -12.31 -5.73 10.92
CA LYS A 285 -12.15 -4.26 10.79
C LYS A 285 -11.62 -3.81 9.42
N MET A 286 -11.81 -4.61 8.38
CA MET A 286 -11.34 -4.32 7.03
C MET A 286 -12.48 -4.35 6.00
N TYR A 287 -12.47 -3.37 5.10
CA TYR A 287 -13.41 -3.29 3.99
C TYR A 287 -13.10 -4.30 2.88
N ILE A 288 -14.08 -4.62 2.04
CA ILE A 288 -13.90 -5.53 0.88
C ILE A 288 -12.85 -5.04 -0.13
N THR A 289 -12.56 -3.74 -0.14
CA THR A 289 -11.50 -3.11 -0.94
C THR A 289 -10.09 -3.36 -0.37
N GLY A 290 -9.98 -3.95 0.82
CA GLY A 290 -8.73 -4.00 1.59
C GLY A 290 -8.36 -2.67 2.26
N GLY A 291 -9.25 -1.66 2.19
CA GLY A 291 -9.14 -0.42 2.95
C GLY A 291 -9.40 -0.64 4.44
N ILE A 292 -8.81 0.21 5.28
CA ILE A 292 -8.88 0.14 6.74
C ILE A 292 -9.05 1.53 7.36
N GLY A 293 -9.69 1.59 8.53
CA GLY A 293 -10.10 2.84 9.17
C GLY A 293 -11.55 3.20 8.78
N SER A 294 -12.47 3.02 9.71
CA SER A 294 -13.91 3.20 9.48
C SER A 294 -14.46 4.52 10.03
N ARG A 295 -13.67 5.27 10.80
CA ARG A 295 -14.09 6.53 11.41
C ARG A 295 -13.27 7.71 10.89
N HIS A 296 -13.96 8.79 10.52
CA HIS A 296 -13.33 10.09 10.26
C HIS A 296 -12.69 10.66 11.53
N GLU A 297 -13.34 10.50 12.68
CA GLU A 297 -12.77 10.90 13.96
C GLU A 297 -11.51 10.07 14.24
N GLY A 298 -10.37 10.76 14.32
CA GLY A 298 -9.07 10.15 14.55
C GLY A 298 -8.53 9.30 13.40
N GLU A 299 -9.17 9.31 12.22
CA GLU A 299 -8.74 8.54 11.04
C GLU A 299 -8.54 7.05 11.41
N ALA A 300 -9.51 6.53 12.17
CA ALA A 300 -9.30 5.43 13.10
C ALA A 300 -10.03 4.14 12.72
N PHE A 301 -9.51 3.03 13.23
CA PHE A 301 -10.28 1.80 13.36
C PHE A 301 -11.49 2.03 14.28
N GLY A 302 -12.66 1.58 13.84
CA GLY A 302 -13.84 1.46 14.68
C GLY A 302 -13.87 0.17 15.52
N GLU A 303 -15.05 -0.17 16.03
CA GLU A 303 -15.29 -1.43 16.70
C GLU A 303 -15.26 -2.62 15.71
N ASP A 304 -15.19 -3.83 16.25
CA ASP A 304 -15.35 -5.06 15.47
C ASP A 304 -16.66 -5.01 14.65
N TYR A 305 -16.56 -5.25 13.34
CA TYR A 305 -17.65 -5.23 12.35
C TYR A 305 -18.29 -3.84 12.08
N GLU A 306 -17.72 -2.76 12.60
CA GLU A 306 -18.11 -1.39 12.26
C GLU A 306 -17.48 -0.97 10.92
N LEU A 307 -18.21 -1.23 9.83
CA LEU A 307 -17.77 -0.93 8.46
C LEU A 307 -18.86 -0.16 7.69
N PRO A 308 -19.18 1.10 8.08
CA PRO A 308 -20.08 1.95 7.31
C PRO A 308 -19.49 2.23 5.93
N ASN A 309 -20.30 2.21 4.87
CA ASN A 309 -19.80 2.37 3.49
C ASN A 309 -19.58 3.83 3.10
N LYS A 310 -20.51 4.71 3.48
CA LYS A 310 -20.50 6.13 3.13
C LYS A 310 -19.51 6.92 3.99
N GLU A 311 -19.48 6.63 5.29
CA GLU A 311 -18.59 7.24 6.27
C GLU A 311 -17.22 6.55 6.37
N ALA A 312 -16.95 5.56 5.50
CA ALA A 312 -15.67 4.88 5.44
C ALA A 312 -14.53 5.88 5.23
N TYR A 313 -13.58 5.92 6.17
CA TYR A 313 -12.40 6.75 6.03
C TYR A 313 -11.41 6.13 5.03
N ALA A 314 -11.07 4.86 5.23
CA ALA A 314 -10.29 4.03 4.30
C ALA A 314 -9.14 4.80 3.61
N GLU A 315 -8.28 5.40 4.43
CA GLU A 315 -7.24 6.31 3.95
C GLU A 315 -6.30 5.61 2.96
N THR A 316 -5.91 6.28 1.88
CA THR A 316 -4.91 5.75 0.93
C THR A 316 -3.59 5.39 1.64
N CYS A 317 -3.11 6.20 2.61
CA CYS A 317 -1.92 5.83 3.40
C CYS A 317 -2.14 4.58 4.25
N ALA A 318 -3.34 4.34 4.77
CA ALA A 318 -3.61 3.17 5.59
C ALA A 318 -3.64 1.90 4.72
N ALA A 319 -4.17 1.99 3.50
CA ALA A 319 -4.04 0.92 2.50
C ALA A 319 -2.55 0.63 2.16
N ILE A 320 -1.73 1.67 1.98
CA ILE A 320 -0.28 1.53 1.75
C ILE A 320 0.42 0.89 2.95
N ALA A 321 0.11 1.32 4.18
CA ALA A 321 0.64 0.74 5.40
C ALA A 321 0.29 -0.75 5.50
N SER A 322 -0.96 -1.12 5.21
CA SER A 322 -1.41 -2.51 5.17
C SER A 322 -0.62 -3.32 4.13
N PHE A 323 -0.41 -2.77 2.93
CA PHE A 323 0.41 -3.41 1.90
C PHE A 323 1.85 -3.65 2.37
N MET A 324 2.47 -2.65 3.02
CA MET A 324 3.82 -2.75 3.59
C MET A 324 3.92 -3.78 4.71
N TRP A 325 2.89 -3.89 5.56
CA TRP A 325 2.88 -4.84 6.66
C TRP A 325 2.70 -6.27 6.17
N ASN A 326 1.76 -6.49 5.25
CA ASN A 326 1.52 -7.79 4.64
C ASN A 326 2.76 -8.31 3.90
N TRP A 327 3.52 -7.43 3.23
CA TRP A 327 4.79 -7.83 2.62
C TRP A 327 5.76 -8.43 3.65
N ARG A 328 5.89 -7.79 4.81
CA ARG A 328 6.77 -8.28 5.90
C ARG A 328 6.28 -9.59 6.48
N MET A 329 4.97 -9.71 6.71
CA MET A 329 4.37 -10.96 7.20
C MET A 329 4.53 -12.11 6.20
N PHE A 330 4.45 -11.82 4.90
CA PHE A 330 4.75 -12.79 3.85
C PHE A 330 6.22 -13.24 3.91
N LEU A 331 7.18 -12.31 3.97
CA LEU A 331 8.61 -12.63 4.08
C LEU A 331 8.95 -13.49 5.31
N LEU A 332 8.18 -13.35 6.40
CA LEU A 332 8.33 -14.14 7.61
C LEU A 332 7.72 -15.54 7.55
N THR A 333 6.66 -15.74 6.77
CA THR A 333 5.81 -16.93 6.93
C THR A 333 5.71 -17.79 5.68
N ALA A 334 6.06 -17.22 4.53
CA ALA A 334 5.82 -17.76 3.19
C ALA A 334 4.34 -18.19 2.98
N ASN A 335 3.40 -17.43 3.55
CA ASN A 335 1.97 -17.69 3.43
C ASN A 335 1.30 -16.71 2.44
N SER A 336 0.62 -17.23 1.41
CA SER A 336 0.01 -16.42 0.36
C SER A 336 -1.06 -15.46 0.86
N GLN A 337 -1.74 -15.74 1.98
CA GLN A 337 -2.86 -14.92 2.47
C GLN A 337 -2.48 -13.43 2.62
N PHE A 338 -1.22 -13.18 2.96
CA PHE A 338 -0.69 -11.81 3.08
C PHE A 338 -0.57 -11.16 1.69
N LEU A 339 -0.15 -11.91 0.67
CA LEU A 339 -0.12 -11.45 -0.71
C LEU A 339 -1.51 -11.34 -1.34
N ASP A 340 -2.46 -12.21 -0.95
CA ASP A 340 -3.85 -12.11 -1.38
C ASP A 340 -4.49 -10.81 -0.88
N LEU A 341 -4.17 -10.42 0.36
CA LEU A 341 -4.52 -9.10 0.87
C LEU A 341 -3.74 -7.97 0.16
N MET A 342 -2.44 -8.12 -0.10
CA MET A 342 -1.70 -7.11 -0.87
C MET A 342 -2.29 -6.89 -2.27
N GLU A 343 -2.70 -7.96 -2.96
CA GLU A 343 -3.35 -7.91 -4.26
C GLU A 343 -4.70 -7.18 -4.16
N GLN A 344 -5.55 -7.57 -3.20
CA GLN A 344 -6.83 -6.91 -2.97
C GLN A 344 -6.65 -5.41 -2.66
N THR A 345 -5.75 -5.06 -1.73
CA THR A 345 -5.49 -3.68 -1.32
C THR A 345 -4.83 -2.88 -2.43
N LEU A 346 -3.93 -3.45 -3.24
CA LEU A 346 -3.33 -2.76 -4.39
C LEU A 346 -4.43 -2.32 -5.36
N TYR A 347 -5.17 -3.30 -5.89
CA TYR A 347 -6.14 -3.04 -6.95
C TYR A 347 -7.37 -2.24 -6.48
N ASN A 348 -7.71 -2.26 -5.18
CA ASN A 348 -8.98 -1.70 -4.71
C ASN A 348 -8.85 -0.70 -3.56
N GLY A 349 -7.75 -0.68 -2.81
CA GLY A 349 -7.54 0.25 -1.70
C GLY A 349 -6.49 1.34 -2.00
N ILE A 350 -5.52 1.04 -2.87
CA ILE A 350 -4.43 1.95 -3.24
C ILE A 350 -4.72 2.64 -4.56
N LEU A 351 -4.96 1.89 -5.65
CA LEU A 351 -5.17 2.49 -6.97
C LEU A 351 -6.33 3.51 -7.08
N PRO A 352 -7.46 3.39 -6.34
CA PRO A 352 -8.45 4.46 -6.33
C PRO A 352 -7.89 5.78 -5.78
N GLY A 353 -6.83 5.73 -4.96
CA GLY A 353 -6.15 6.89 -4.38
C GLY A 353 -5.52 7.85 -5.39
N ILE A 354 -5.37 7.47 -6.67
CA ILE A 354 -4.80 8.30 -7.73
C ILE A 354 -5.67 8.26 -9.00
N SER A 355 -5.87 9.40 -9.64
CA SER A 355 -6.62 9.51 -10.90
C SER A 355 -5.90 8.84 -12.06
N LEU A 356 -6.65 8.51 -13.11
CA LEU A 356 -6.11 7.94 -14.35
C LEU A 356 -5.19 8.90 -15.12
N ASP A 357 -5.23 10.21 -14.85
CA ASP A 357 -4.25 11.18 -15.38
C ASP A 357 -3.01 11.34 -14.49
N GLY A 358 -3.04 10.77 -13.27
CA GLY A 358 -1.93 10.80 -12.32
C GLY A 358 -1.72 12.13 -11.59
N LYS A 359 -2.68 13.06 -11.62
CA LYS A 359 -2.53 14.42 -11.05
C LYS A 359 -3.51 14.75 -9.93
N LYS A 360 -4.47 13.88 -9.64
CA LYS A 360 -5.46 14.08 -8.57
C LYS A 360 -5.52 12.85 -7.68
N TYR A 361 -5.85 13.05 -6.42
CA TYR A 361 -5.76 12.03 -5.38
C TYR A 361 -7.02 11.97 -4.52
N PHE A 362 -7.28 10.79 -3.99
CA PHE A 362 -8.14 10.65 -2.81
C PHE A 362 -7.28 10.54 -1.55
N TYR A 363 -7.68 11.29 -0.52
CA TYR A 363 -7.28 11.00 0.84
C TYR A 363 -8.13 9.85 1.40
N VAL A 364 -9.46 9.99 1.30
CA VAL A 364 -10.49 9.07 1.79
C VAL A 364 -11.12 8.29 0.63
N ASN A 365 -11.25 6.97 0.78
CA ASN A 365 -11.75 6.05 -0.26
C ASN A 365 -13.05 5.34 0.20
N PRO A 366 -14.21 6.02 0.12
CA PRO A 366 -15.46 5.46 0.61
C PRO A 366 -16.00 4.37 -0.32
N LEU A 367 -16.90 3.53 0.18
CA LEU A 367 -17.56 2.45 -0.58
C LEU A 367 -18.97 2.84 -1.04
N GLU A 368 -19.47 3.97 -0.57
CA GLU A 368 -20.68 4.64 -1.04
C GLU A 368 -20.39 6.14 -1.10
N ALA A 369 -20.82 6.82 -2.15
CA ALA A 369 -20.58 8.25 -2.30
C ALA A 369 -21.76 8.96 -2.97
N ASP A 370 -21.98 10.21 -2.55
CA ASP A 370 -22.84 11.16 -3.25
C ASP A 370 -22.03 11.95 -4.30
N GLU A 371 -22.69 12.82 -5.06
CA GLU A 371 -22.11 13.67 -6.10
C GLU A 371 -20.98 14.62 -5.66
N ASN A 372 -20.81 14.84 -4.36
CA ASN A 372 -19.79 15.75 -3.82
C ASN A 372 -18.38 15.13 -3.74
N GLN A 373 -18.27 13.81 -3.84
CA GLN A 373 -17.00 13.13 -3.64
C GLN A 373 -16.16 13.14 -4.93
N LYS A 374 -14.95 13.71 -4.84
CA LYS A 374 -14.01 13.82 -5.98
C LYS A 374 -12.56 13.83 -5.54
N ARG A 375 -11.68 13.35 -6.41
CA ARG A 375 -10.24 13.50 -6.23
C ARG A 375 -9.83 14.98 -6.29
N ARG A 376 -8.83 15.37 -5.51
CA ARG A 376 -8.28 16.73 -5.46
C ARG A 376 -6.85 16.75 -5.98
N GLU A 377 -6.41 17.89 -6.51
CA GLU A 377 -5.04 18.05 -6.99
C GLU A 377 -4.02 17.91 -5.85
N TRP A 378 -4.34 18.46 -4.68
CA TRP A 378 -3.51 18.40 -3.49
C TRP A 378 -4.34 18.60 -2.22
N TYR A 379 -3.69 18.43 -1.07
CA TYR A 379 -4.27 18.62 0.26
C TYR A 379 -3.30 19.41 1.15
N ASP A 380 -3.82 20.11 2.16
CA ASP A 380 -2.96 20.77 3.14
C ASP A 380 -2.14 19.74 3.92
N CYS A 381 -2.80 18.66 4.38
CA CYS A 381 -2.15 17.42 4.83
C CYS A 381 -1.96 16.49 3.62
N ALA A 382 -0.78 16.48 3.02
CA ALA A 382 -0.50 15.76 1.76
C ALA A 382 0.20 14.41 1.98
N CYS A 383 -0.19 13.70 3.06
CA CYS A 383 0.35 12.37 3.35
C CYS A 383 0.11 11.40 2.18
N CYS A 384 -1.12 11.33 1.67
CA CYS A 384 -1.56 10.36 0.65
C CYS A 384 -0.90 10.56 -0.73
N PRO A 385 -0.90 11.76 -1.34
CA PRO A 385 -0.32 11.96 -2.67
C PRO A 385 1.14 11.54 -2.79
N THR A 386 1.98 11.88 -1.80
CA THR A 386 3.41 11.54 -1.81
C THR A 386 3.66 10.09 -1.41
N ASN A 387 2.73 9.45 -0.69
CA ASN A 387 2.89 8.06 -0.27
C ASN A 387 2.58 7.07 -1.41
N ILE A 388 1.52 7.29 -2.20
CA ILE A 388 1.09 6.35 -3.25
C ILE A 388 2.16 6.11 -4.32
N ILE A 389 2.90 7.16 -4.69
CA ILE A 389 3.95 7.05 -5.71
C ILE A 389 5.13 6.17 -5.28
N ARG A 390 5.34 5.98 -3.97
CA ARG A 390 6.39 5.09 -3.45
C ARG A 390 6.09 3.65 -3.81
N ILE A 391 4.88 3.17 -3.50
CA ILE A 391 4.46 1.79 -3.81
C ILE A 391 4.45 1.55 -5.32
N LEU A 392 3.94 2.51 -6.11
CA LEU A 392 3.84 2.34 -7.57
C LEU A 392 5.21 2.30 -8.25
N THR A 393 6.18 3.09 -7.78
CA THR A 393 7.55 3.05 -8.32
C THR A 393 8.35 1.84 -7.87
N GLN A 394 8.02 1.30 -6.69
CA GLN A 394 8.69 0.16 -6.08
C GLN A 394 8.04 -1.19 -6.43
N PHE A 395 6.89 -1.18 -7.13
CA PHE A 395 6.11 -2.39 -7.44
C PHE A 395 6.92 -3.57 -8.03
N PRO A 396 7.88 -3.35 -8.95
CA PRO A 396 8.69 -4.45 -9.50
C PRO A 396 9.39 -5.33 -8.45
N GLY A 397 9.73 -4.75 -7.28
CA GLY A 397 10.39 -5.47 -6.18
C GLY A 397 9.53 -6.49 -5.45
N TYR A 398 8.22 -6.49 -5.66
CA TYR A 398 7.31 -7.43 -5.00
C TYR A 398 6.98 -8.65 -5.85
N ILE A 399 7.29 -8.63 -7.16
CA ILE A 399 6.88 -9.68 -8.11
C ILE A 399 7.49 -11.04 -7.76
N TYR A 400 8.75 -11.04 -7.29
CA TYR A 400 9.43 -12.26 -6.91
C TYR A 400 10.07 -12.17 -5.52
N THR A 401 10.19 -13.32 -4.88
CA THR A 401 11.13 -13.55 -3.75
C THR A 401 11.90 -14.84 -3.98
N VAL A 402 12.91 -15.09 -3.17
CA VAL A 402 13.73 -16.28 -3.27
C VAL A 402 13.92 -16.95 -1.91
N SER A 403 14.13 -18.26 -1.94
CA SER A 403 14.66 -19.04 -0.83
C SER A 403 15.75 -19.97 -1.32
N ASP A 404 16.40 -20.70 -0.42
CA ASP A 404 17.45 -21.66 -0.81
C ASP A 404 16.89 -22.81 -1.69
N LYS A 405 15.57 -23.00 -1.73
CA LYS A 405 14.90 -23.98 -2.60
C LYS A 405 14.66 -23.48 -4.03
N GLY A 406 14.56 -22.17 -4.23
CA GLY A 406 14.28 -21.58 -5.54
C GLY A 406 13.47 -20.29 -5.49
N ILE A 407 12.63 -20.10 -6.50
CA ILE A 407 12.02 -18.80 -6.85
C ILE A 407 10.54 -18.81 -6.52
N TRP A 408 10.05 -17.73 -5.92
CA TRP A 408 8.64 -17.54 -5.55
C TRP A 408 8.04 -16.45 -6.42
N VAL A 409 7.00 -16.79 -7.17
CA VAL A 409 6.24 -15.88 -8.04
C VAL A 409 5.04 -15.37 -7.24
N ASN A 410 5.10 -14.10 -6.86
CA ASN A 410 4.15 -13.47 -5.96
C ASN A 410 3.04 -12.72 -6.70
N PHE A 411 3.37 -12.04 -7.81
CA PHE A 411 2.41 -11.28 -8.61
C PHE A 411 2.48 -11.66 -10.08
N TYR A 412 1.32 -11.64 -10.73
CA TYR A 412 1.16 -11.88 -12.15
C TYR A 412 1.06 -10.56 -12.89
N GLU A 413 2.12 -10.20 -13.60
CA GLU A 413 2.28 -8.94 -14.32
C GLU A 413 3.27 -9.17 -15.46
N SER A 414 2.93 -8.68 -16.66
CA SER A 414 3.83 -8.77 -17.81
C SER A 414 5.19 -8.15 -17.46
N SER A 415 6.22 -9.00 -17.46
CA SER A 415 7.53 -8.63 -16.91
C SER A 415 8.67 -9.44 -17.50
N GLU A 416 9.86 -8.86 -17.50
CA GLU A 416 11.13 -9.54 -17.78
C GLU A 416 12.04 -9.38 -16.57
N SER A 417 12.62 -10.49 -16.12
CA SER A 417 13.44 -10.47 -14.91
C SER A 417 14.64 -11.41 -14.95
N ILE A 418 15.67 -11.06 -14.18
CA ILE A 418 16.79 -11.96 -13.83
C ILE A 418 16.74 -12.18 -12.32
N VAL A 419 16.27 -13.35 -11.91
CA VAL A 419 16.15 -13.71 -10.50
C VAL A 419 17.42 -14.44 -10.06
N ASP A 420 18.08 -13.93 -9.02
CA ASP A 420 19.30 -14.49 -8.45
C ASP A 420 19.03 -15.03 -7.05
N PHE A 421 19.18 -16.35 -6.87
CA PHE A 421 19.08 -17.03 -5.58
C PHE A 421 20.36 -17.83 -5.24
N GLY A 422 21.49 -17.41 -5.83
CA GLY A 422 22.74 -18.20 -5.92
C GLY A 422 22.95 -18.80 -7.31
N ARG A 423 21.88 -18.80 -8.12
CA ARG A 423 21.86 -19.08 -9.57
C ARG A 423 21.01 -18.01 -10.24
N LYS A 424 21.37 -17.64 -11.46
CA LYS A 424 20.66 -16.61 -12.23
C LYS A 424 19.71 -17.25 -13.21
N ILE A 425 18.41 -17.03 -13.02
CA ILE A 425 17.36 -17.53 -13.89
C ILE A 425 16.66 -16.35 -14.52
N LYS A 426 16.55 -16.35 -15.85
CA LYS A 426 15.72 -15.36 -16.54
C LYS A 426 14.28 -15.86 -16.60
N ILE A 427 13.34 -15.01 -16.18
CA ILE A 427 11.91 -15.29 -16.23
C ILE A 427 11.21 -14.17 -16.99
N VAL A 428 10.40 -14.53 -17.98
CA VAL A 428 9.55 -13.60 -18.73
C VAL A 428 8.09 -13.98 -18.54
N GLN A 429 7.29 -13.13 -17.90
CA GLN A 429 5.84 -13.31 -17.82
C GLN A 429 5.15 -12.54 -18.96
N LYS A 430 4.17 -13.16 -19.61
CA LYS A 430 3.26 -12.54 -20.57
C LYS A 430 1.83 -12.76 -20.11
N THR A 431 1.14 -11.67 -19.80
CA THR A 431 -0.26 -11.71 -19.35
C THR A 431 -0.92 -10.33 -19.47
N GLU A 432 -2.23 -10.33 -19.65
CA GLU A 432 -3.09 -9.14 -19.51
C GLU A 432 -3.85 -9.15 -18.17
N TYR A 433 -3.34 -9.85 -17.16
CA TYR A 433 -3.80 -9.75 -15.78
C TYR A 433 -3.87 -8.25 -15.37
N PRO A 434 -4.94 -7.77 -14.70
CA PRO A 434 -6.02 -8.53 -14.07
C PRO A 434 -7.26 -8.80 -14.97
N TRP A 435 -7.17 -8.60 -16.28
CA TRP A 435 -8.30 -8.76 -17.19
C TRP A 435 -8.38 -10.16 -17.80
N SER A 436 -7.22 -10.72 -18.18
CA SER A 436 -7.10 -12.05 -18.78
C SER A 436 -6.87 -13.14 -17.75
N GLU A 437 -7.42 -14.31 -18.03
CA GLU A 437 -7.29 -15.54 -17.26
C GLU A 437 -5.94 -16.23 -17.49
N LYS A 438 -5.24 -15.88 -18.58
CA LYS A 438 -4.03 -16.57 -19.04
C LYS A 438 -2.76 -15.88 -18.57
N VAL A 439 -1.83 -16.67 -18.04
CA VAL A 439 -0.46 -16.28 -17.73
C VAL A 439 0.49 -17.27 -18.39
N GLU A 440 1.37 -16.77 -19.24
CA GLU A 440 2.48 -17.55 -19.81
C GLU A 440 3.78 -17.08 -19.15
N MET A 441 4.66 -18.01 -18.79
CA MET A 441 5.97 -17.73 -18.25
C MET A 441 7.05 -18.53 -18.96
N ASP A 442 7.98 -17.84 -19.61
CA ASP A 442 9.19 -18.45 -20.15
C ASP A 442 10.28 -18.44 -19.08
N ILE A 443 10.84 -19.62 -18.80
CA ILE A 443 11.89 -19.85 -17.80
C ILE A 443 13.15 -20.28 -18.54
N HIS A 444 14.24 -19.55 -18.29
CA HIS A 444 15.51 -19.73 -18.96
C HIS A 444 16.63 -19.92 -17.94
N ALA A 445 17.16 -21.14 -17.91
CA ALA A 445 18.41 -21.48 -17.23
C ALA A 445 19.53 -21.70 -18.26
N ASP A 446 20.71 -21.09 -18.06
CA ASP A 446 21.83 -21.21 -18.99
C ASP A 446 22.33 -22.66 -19.14
N GLN A 447 22.22 -23.43 -18.06
CA GLN A 447 22.48 -24.87 -17.98
C GLN A 447 21.28 -25.58 -17.34
N PRO A 448 21.08 -26.89 -17.61
CA PRO A 448 20.07 -27.68 -16.92
C PRO A 448 20.29 -27.66 -15.41
N GLU A 449 19.31 -27.15 -14.66
CA GLU A 449 19.42 -26.99 -13.21
C GLU A 449 18.14 -27.42 -12.50
N GLU A 450 18.27 -28.21 -11.43
CA GLU A 450 17.15 -28.54 -10.57
C GLU A 450 16.90 -27.41 -9.55
N PHE A 451 15.68 -26.88 -9.53
CA PHE A 451 15.18 -25.98 -8.49
C PHE A 451 13.64 -25.97 -8.45
N SER A 452 13.09 -25.41 -7.37
CA SER A 452 11.64 -25.24 -7.20
C SER A 452 11.17 -23.86 -7.66
N LEU A 453 10.11 -23.83 -8.46
CA LEU A 453 9.32 -22.62 -8.70
C LEU A 453 8.05 -22.70 -7.84
N PHE A 454 7.86 -21.74 -6.95
CA PHE A 454 6.68 -21.61 -6.10
C PHE A 454 5.74 -20.59 -6.73
N LEU A 455 4.57 -21.04 -7.19
CA LEU A 455 3.56 -20.19 -7.82
C LEU A 455 2.46 -19.86 -6.83
N ARG A 456 2.21 -18.57 -6.58
CA ARG A 456 1.06 -18.19 -5.75
C ARG A 456 -0.22 -18.58 -6.48
N ILE A 457 -1.10 -19.31 -5.80
CA ILE A 457 -2.46 -19.55 -6.25
C ILE A 457 -3.35 -18.56 -5.50
N PRO A 458 -3.90 -17.53 -6.16
CA PRO A 458 -4.69 -16.52 -5.46
C PRO A 458 -5.89 -17.14 -4.75
N GLU A 459 -6.19 -16.70 -3.53
CA GLU A 459 -7.29 -17.23 -2.69
C GLU A 459 -8.66 -17.26 -3.41
N TRP A 460 -8.87 -16.33 -4.35
CA TRP A 460 -10.10 -16.25 -5.11
C TRP A 460 -10.27 -17.35 -6.16
N VAL A 461 -9.20 -18.08 -6.47
CA VAL A 461 -9.21 -19.27 -7.33
C VAL A 461 -9.51 -20.48 -6.43
N LYS A 462 -10.77 -20.93 -6.41
CA LYS A 462 -11.18 -22.03 -5.52
C LYS A 462 -10.78 -23.40 -6.09
N GLU A 463 -11.27 -23.72 -7.28
CA GLU A 463 -11.08 -24.98 -8.02
C GLU A 463 -11.17 -24.65 -9.54
N ASP A 464 -10.78 -25.57 -10.42
CA ASP A 464 -10.82 -25.45 -11.92
C ASP A 464 -9.70 -24.66 -12.62
N PHE A 465 -8.53 -24.44 -12.00
CA PHE A 465 -7.39 -23.86 -12.72
C PHE A 465 -6.47 -24.95 -13.27
N GLU A 466 -5.75 -24.63 -14.35
CA GLU A 466 -4.84 -25.56 -15.00
C GLU A 466 -3.45 -24.96 -15.10
N ILE A 467 -2.44 -25.80 -14.82
CA ILE A 467 -1.03 -25.44 -14.95
C ILE A 467 -0.33 -26.49 -15.80
N ARG A 468 0.36 -26.04 -16.84
CA ARG A 468 1.15 -26.88 -17.74
C ARG A 468 2.59 -26.40 -17.80
N VAL A 469 3.53 -27.33 -17.90
CA VAL A 469 4.90 -27.02 -18.28
C VAL A 469 5.24 -27.79 -19.54
N ASN A 470 5.61 -27.07 -20.60
CA ASN A 470 5.84 -27.61 -21.95
C ASN A 470 4.65 -28.44 -22.46
N GLY A 471 3.42 -28.01 -22.16
CA GLY A 471 2.18 -28.69 -22.56
C GLY A 471 1.72 -29.83 -21.63
N GLU A 472 2.57 -30.29 -20.71
CA GLU A 472 2.24 -31.37 -19.76
C GLU A 472 1.64 -30.81 -18.47
N LYS A 473 0.54 -31.40 -17.99
CA LYS A 473 -0.10 -30.97 -16.73
C LYS A 473 0.82 -31.28 -15.55
N VAL A 474 0.87 -30.35 -14.59
CA VAL A 474 1.67 -30.50 -13.36
C VAL A 474 0.81 -31.08 -12.24
N ASP A 475 1.38 -31.98 -11.45
CA ASP A 475 0.76 -32.46 -10.21
C ASP A 475 0.70 -31.36 -9.15
N MET A 476 -0.47 -31.18 -8.54
CA MET A 476 -0.73 -30.02 -7.69
C MET A 476 -0.43 -30.31 -6.22
N LYS A 477 0.70 -29.81 -5.72
CA LYS A 477 1.07 -29.85 -4.30
C LYS A 477 1.02 -28.46 -3.68
N PHE A 478 -0.07 -28.20 -2.95
CA PHE A 478 -0.30 -26.92 -2.30
C PHE A 478 0.33 -26.87 -0.91
N ASN A 479 0.99 -25.76 -0.60
CA ASN A 479 1.42 -25.43 0.74
C ASN A 479 1.25 -23.94 0.97
N LYS A 480 0.40 -23.55 1.94
CA LYS A 480 0.14 -22.15 2.30
C LYS A 480 -0.17 -21.24 1.08
N GLY A 481 -1.00 -21.75 0.16
CA GLY A 481 -1.43 -21.05 -1.06
C GLY A 481 -0.38 -20.93 -2.16
N TYR A 482 0.70 -21.72 -2.09
CA TYR A 482 1.67 -21.88 -3.16
C TYR A 482 1.66 -23.29 -3.74
N LEU A 483 1.80 -23.38 -5.05
CA LEU A 483 2.12 -24.62 -5.76
C LEU A 483 3.63 -24.71 -5.97
N GLU A 484 4.26 -25.79 -5.49
CA GLU A 484 5.67 -26.08 -5.75
C GLU A 484 5.85 -26.92 -7.03
N ILE A 485 6.58 -26.38 -8.01
CA ILE A 485 7.01 -27.10 -9.20
C ILE A 485 8.53 -27.32 -9.12
N ARG A 486 8.94 -28.49 -8.65
CA ARG A 486 10.35 -28.90 -8.60
C ARG A 486 10.69 -29.77 -9.80
N ARG A 487 11.62 -29.31 -10.64
CA ARG A 487 12.12 -30.04 -11.81
C ARG A 487 13.49 -29.52 -12.23
N ILE A 488 14.07 -30.20 -13.22
CA ILE A 488 15.22 -29.68 -13.97
C ILE A 488 14.67 -28.71 -15.01
N TRP A 489 15.08 -27.44 -14.91
CA TRP A 489 14.76 -26.39 -15.85
C TRP A 489 15.92 -26.21 -16.83
N GLY A 490 15.62 -26.02 -18.11
CA GLY A 490 16.58 -25.87 -19.20
C GLY A 490 16.57 -24.49 -19.84
N LYS A 491 17.05 -24.42 -21.09
CA LYS A 491 17.23 -23.15 -21.81
C LYS A 491 15.93 -22.44 -22.18
N LYS A 492 14.82 -23.16 -22.27
CA LYS A 492 13.51 -22.61 -22.65
C LYS A 492 12.40 -23.58 -22.24
N ASP A 493 12.02 -23.53 -20.98
CA ASP A 493 10.76 -24.14 -20.53
C ASP A 493 9.66 -23.08 -20.54
N THR A 494 8.45 -23.47 -20.92
CA THR A 494 7.28 -22.61 -20.91
C THR A 494 6.26 -23.14 -19.91
N LEU A 495 5.86 -22.30 -18.98
CA LEU A 495 4.82 -22.53 -18.00
C LEU A 495 3.56 -21.76 -18.41
N GLU A 496 2.44 -22.46 -18.51
CA GLU A 496 1.14 -21.89 -18.84
C GLU A 496 0.21 -22.07 -17.65
N ILE A 497 -0.46 -20.99 -17.25
CA ILE A 497 -1.44 -20.97 -16.16
C ILE A 497 -2.74 -20.35 -16.68
N GLU A 498 -3.86 -20.98 -16.37
CA GLU A 498 -5.19 -20.44 -16.62
C GLU A 498 -5.95 -20.31 -15.30
N PHE A 499 -6.25 -19.08 -14.88
CA PHE A 499 -7.04 -18.76 -13.69
C PHE A 499 -8.45 -18.33 -14.11
N PRO A 500 -9.47 -19.20 -13.97
CA PRO A 500 -10.84 -18.84 -14.31
C PRO A 500 -11.30 -17.61 -13.51
N MET A 501 -11.60 -16.51 -14.19
CA MET A 501 -12.03 -15.25 -13.58
C MET A 501 -13.57 -15.16 -13.60
N LYS A 502 -14.20 -16.12 -12.95
CA LYS A 502 -15.65 -16.12 -12.71
C LYS A 502 -16.05 -14.88 -11.90
N VAL A 503 -17.17 -14.26 -12.25
CA VAL A 503 -17.76 -13.20 -11.41
C VAL A 503 -18.30 -13.82 -10.14
N ARG A 504 -17.97 -13.22 -8.99
CA ARG A 504 -18.34 -13.68 -7.66
C ARG A 504 -19.16 -12.61 -6.96
N LEU A 505 -20.27 -13.02 -6.37
CA LEU A 505 -21.02 -12.21 -5.44
C LEU A 505 -20.51 -12.47 -4.03
N ILE A 506 -20.24 -11.40 -3.30
CA ILE A 506 -19.68 -11.42 -1.96
C ILE A 506 -20.73 -10.88 -0.99
N LYS A 507 -20.96 -11.62 0.10
CA LYS A 507 -21.73 -11.16 1.27
C LYS A 507 -20.76 -10.85 2.40
N SER A 508 -21.08 -9.84 3.20
CA SER A 508 -20.34 -9.56 4.44
C SER A 508 -20.79 -10.50 5.56
N HIS A 509 -19.99 -10.57 6.63
CA HIS A 509 -20.43 -11.18 7.87
C HIS A 509 -21.72 -10.50 8.39
N PRO A 510 -22.70 -11.23 8.97
CA PRO A 510 -23.98 -10.66 9.41
C PRO A 510 -23.88 -9.56 10.48
N MET A 511 -22.77 -9.50 11.23
CA MET A 511 -22.53 -8.42 12.19
C MET A 511 -22.17 -7.08 11.53
N VAL A 512 -21.83 -7.08 10.24
CA VAL A 512 -21.64 -5.85 9.45
C VAL A 512 -23.01 -5.34 9.02
N LYS A 513 -23.66 -4.59 9.93
CA LYS A 513 -25.07 -4.19 9.80
C LYS A 513 -25.37 -3.39 8.53
N GLU A 514 -24.43 -2.56 8.08
CA GLU A 514 -24.57 -1.69 6.90
C GLU A 514 -24.81 -2.45 5.59
N ASN A 515 -24.42 -3.73 5.57
CA ASN A 515 -24.41 -4.59 4.38
C ASN A 515 -25.46 -5.71 4.44
N ILE A 516 -26.38 -5.68 5.40
CA ILE A 516 -27.50 -6.63 5.47
C ILE A 516 -28.36 -6.48 4.20
N GLY A 517 -28.61 -7.59 3.51
CA GLY A 517 -29.36 -7.62 2.26
C GLY A 517 -28.62 -7.00 1.06
N LYS A 518 -27.32 -6.73 1.19
CA LYS A 518 -26.49 -6.21 0.10
C LYS A 518 -25.44 -7.23 -0.34
N VAL A 519 -25.03 -7.12 -1.59
CA VAL A 519 -23.93 -7.89 -2.19
C VAL A 519 -22.95 -6.96 -2.91
N ALA A 520 -21.70 -7.40 -3.00
CA ALA A 520 -20.67 -6.75 -3.81
C ALA A 520 -20.15 -7.73 -4.88
N PHE A 521 -19.72 -7.21 -6.02
CA PHE A 521 -19.18 -8.04 -7.11
C PHE A 521 -17.66 -8.01 -7.14
N LYS A 522 -17.05 -9.18 -7.34
CA LYS A 522 -15.63 -9.32 -7.64
C LYS A 522 -15.42 -10.15 -8.91
N ARG A 523 -14.43 -9.77 -9.72
CA ARG A 523 -13.90 -10.61 -10.81
C ARG A 523 -12.37 -10.66 -10.69
N GLY A 524 -11.82 -11.86 -10.51
CA GLY A 524 -10.42 -12.01 -10.11
C GLY A 524 -10.12 -11.19 -8.83
N PRO A 525 -9.08 -10.33 -8.85
CA PRO A 525 -8.73 -9.47 -7.71
C PRO A 525 -9.56 -8.17 -7.62
N ILE A 526 -10.36 -7.85 -8.64
CA ILE A 526 -11.02 -6.55 -8.78
C ILE A 526 -12.39 -6.56 -8.12
N VAL A 527 -12.63 -5.56 -7.26
CA VAL A 527 -13.96 -5.18 -6.72
C VAL A 527 -14.62 -4.22 -7.71
N TYR A 528 -15.93 -4.35 -7.89
CA TYR A 528 -16.72 -3.52 -8.80
C TYR A 528 -17.64 -2.57 -8.04
N CYS A 529 -18.00 -1.46 -8.68
CA CYS A 529 -18.97 -0.50 -8.17
C CYS A 529 -19.92 -0.02 -9.25
N PHE A 530 -21.11 0.40 -8.81
CA PHE A 530 -22.02 1.23 -9.57
C PHE A 530 -21.47 2.66 -9.64
N GLU A 531 -21.55 3.31 -10.80
CA GLU A 531 -21.28 4.75 -10.95
C GLU A 531 -22.41 5.41 -11.76
N GLN A 532 -22.92 6.55 -11.29
CA GLN A 532 -24.11 7.21 -11.86
C GLN A 532 -23.99 7.51 -13.36
N VAL A 533 -22.79 7.83 -13.85
CA VAL A 533 -22.55 8.21 -15.25
C VAL A 533 -22.87 7.09 -16.25
N ASP A 534 -22.72 5.81 -15.83
CA ASP A 534 -23.08 4.64 -16.65
C ASP A 534 -24.53 4.20 -16.45
N ASN A 535 -25.18 4.71 -15.41
CA ASN A 535 -26.47 4.26 -14.91
C ASN A 535 -27.42 5.45 -14.74
N LYS A 536 -27.60 6.21 -15.82
CA LYS A 536 -28.42 7.43 -15.80
C LYS A 536 -29.83 7.15 -15.31
N ASP A 537 -30.37 8.06 -14.51
CA ASP A 537 -31.72 7.99 -13.92
C ASP A 537 -31.97 6.81 -12.96
N ILE A 538 -30.91 6.08 -12.56
CA ILE A 538 -30.97 5.01 -11.57
C ILE A 538 -30.36 5.51 -10.26
N ASP A 539 -31.14 5.51 -9.19
CA ASP A 539 -30.61 5.69 -7.84
C ASP A 539 -30.19 4.32 -7.28
N PRO A 540 -28.91 4.12 -6.90
CA PRO A 540 -28.45 2.82 -6.40
C PRO A 540 -29.20 2.36 -5.14
N SER A 541 -29.76 3.27 -4.34
CA SER A 541 -30.57 2.92 -3.16
C SER A 541 -31.94 2.32 -3.49
N LYS A 542 -32.41 2.48 -4.73
CA LYS A 542 -33.70 1.97 -5.23
C LYS A 542 -33.53 0.77 -6.16
N LEU A 543 -32.29 0.37 -6.43
CA LEU A 543 -31.96 -0.71 -7.36
C LEU A 543 -31.80 -2.02 -6.58
N ASN A 544 -32.62 -3.01 -6.92
CA ASN A 544 -32.40 -4.39 -6.52
C ASN A 544 -31.76 -5.13 -7.70
N ILE A 545 -30.58 -5.69 -7.50
CA ILE A 545 -29.79 -6.30 -8.58
C ILE A 545 -30.03 -7.81 -8.68
N SER A 546 -30.06 -8.33 -9.91
CA SER A 546 -29.97 -9.77 -10.13
C SER A 546 -28.52 -10.26 -10.01
N HIS A 547 -28.35 -11.56 -9.78
CA HIS A 547 -27.02 -12.17 -9.64
C HIS A 547 -26.33 -12.44 -10.99
N ASN A 548 -27.08 -12.43 -12.09
CA ASN A 548 -26.58 -12.74 -13.42
C ASN A 548 -26.02 -11.47 -14.08
N VAL A 549 -24.71 -11.44 -14.28
CA VAL A 549 -24.02 -10.36 -14.97
C VAL A 549 -23.07 -10.91 -16.03
N GLU A 550 -22.89 -10.16 -17.11
CA GLU A 550 -21.95 -10.47 -18.19
C GLU A 550 -20.70 -9.60 -18.05
N ALA A 551 -19.53 -10.21 -18.09
CA ALA A 551 -18.26 -9.50 -18.06
C ALA A 551 -17.79 -9.17 -19.50
N LYS A 552 -17.49 -7.89 -19.77
CA LYS A 552 -17.06 -7.44 -21.10
C LYS A 552 -15.88 -6.49 -21.03
N TYR A 553 -14.82 -6.76 -21.79
CA TYR A 553 -13.69 -5.83 -21.94
C TYR A 553 -14.06 -4.67 -22.89
N LEU A 554 -13.83 -3.44 -22.44
CA LEU A 554 -14.06 -2.20 -23.18
C LEU A 554 -12.77 -1.39 -23.25
N GLU A 555 -12.04 -1.53 -24.36
CA GLU A 555 -10.73 -0.90 -24.60
C GLU A 555 -10.75 0.64 -24.46
N ASN A 556 -11.81 1.28 -24.98
CA ASN A 556 -11.92 2.74 -25.03
C ASN A 556 -12.56 3.37 -23.79
N LEU A 557 -12.92 2.58 -22.77
CA LEU A 557 -13.50 3.08 -21.53
C LEU A 557 -12.45 3.08 -20.43
N LEU A 558 -12.20 4.25 -19.82
CA LEU A 558 -11.36 4.38 -18.62
C LEU A 558 -9.95 3.76 -18.77
N GLY A 559 -9.38 3.81 -19.98
CA GLY A 559 -8.06 3.24 -20.28
C GLY A 559 -8.02 1.73 -20.48
N GLY A 560 -9.18 1.10 -20.70
CA GLY A 560 -9.33 -0.32 -20.98
C GLY A 560 -9.66 -1.12 -19.73
N VAL A 561 -10.95 -1.40 -19.53
CA VAL A 561 -11.46 -2.11 -18.34
C VAL A 561 -12.43 -3.22 -18.71
N VAL A 562 -12.54 -4.25 -17.87
CA VAL A 562 -13.67 -5.17 -17.89
C VAL A 562 -14.81 -4.56 -17.08
N VAL A 563 -15.98 -4.39 -17.69
CA VAL A 563 -17.24 -3.97 -17.03
C VAL A 563 -18.14 -5.18 -16.76
N LEU A 564 -19.09 -5.04 -15.84
CA LEU A 564 -20.14 -6.03 -15.60
C LEU A 564 -21.50 -5.42 -15.95
N ASP A 565 -22.17 -5.98 -16.95
CA ASP A 565 -23.51 -5.56 -17.38
C ASP A 565 -24.56 -6.55 -16.87
N GLY A 566 -25.68 -6.05 -16.35
CA GLY A 566 -26.74 -6.88 -15.77
C GLY A 566 -28.11 -6.22 -15.80
N GLU A 567 -29.09 -6.93 -15.26
CA GLU A 567 -30.46 -6.44 -15.11
C GLU A 567 -30.87 -6.43 -13.63
N GLY A 568 -31.67 -5.45 -13.25
CA GLY A 568 -32.20 -5.29 -11.90
C GLY A 568 -33.61 -4.69 -11.92
N LEU A 569 -34.21 -4.62 -10.74
CA LEU A 569 -35.53 -4.03 -10.51
C LEU A 569 -35.36 -2.68 -9.82
N LEU A 570 -35.73 -1.60 -10.52
CA LEU A 570 -35.75 -0.25 -9.96
C LEU A 570 -37.12 0.01 -9.33
N THR A 571 -37.15 0.24 -8.02
CA THR A 571 -38.38 0.60 -7.30
C THR A 571 -38.83 2.00 -7.70
N GLU A 572 -40.09 2.13 -8.12
CA GLU A 572 -40.69 3.41 -8.49
C GLU A 572 -41.16 4.20 -7.25
N ASP A 573 -41.19 5.53 -7.37
CA ASP A 573 -41.65 6.39 -6.27
C ASP A 573 -43.19 6.34 -6.14
N ALA A 574 -43.65 5.60 -5.13
CA ALA A 574 -45.05 5.52 -4.75
C ALA A 574 -45.43 6.44 -3.57
N TRP A 575 -44.50 7.25 -3.06
CA TRP A 575 -44.66 7.92 -1.76
C TRP A 575 -45.50 9.21 -1.79
N LYS A 576 -45.78 9.80 -2.96
CA LYS A 576 -46.67 10.97 -3.14
C LYS A 576 -46.47 12.07 -2.07
N ASN A 577 -45.23 12.46 -1.79
CA ASN A 577 -44.85 13.45 -0.75
C ASN A 577 -45.18 13.07 0.70
N ARG A 578 -45.35 11.78 1.01
CA ARG A 578 -45.43 11.28 2.39
C ARG A 578 -44.07 10.73 2.82
N LEU A 579 -43.66 11.04 4.05
CA LEU A 579 -42.43 10.51 4.63
C LEU A 579 -42.61 9.09 5.21
N TYR A 580 -43.80 8.77 5.72
CA TYR A 580 -44.12 7.50 6.38
C TYR A 580 -45.46 6.96 5.87
N ASN A 581 -45.58 5.64 5.72
CA ASN A 581 -46.83 4.93 5.38
C ASN A 581 -46.89 3.60 6.16
N SER A 582 -48.10 3.08 6.40
CA SER A 582 -48.28 1.78 7.03
C SER A 582 -47.76 0.65 6.14
N VAL A 583 -47.22 -0.40 6.75
CA VAL A 583 -46.81 -1.62 6.03
C VAL A 583 -48.03 -2.22 5.30
N GLY A 584 -47.90 -2.44 3.99
CA GLY A 584 -48.95 -3.02 3.14
C GLY A 584 -49.90 -2.01 2.47
N GLU A 585 -49.92 -0.74 2.90
CA GLU A 585 -50.70 0.31 2.23
C GLU A 585 -50.00 0.86 0.97
N LEU A 586 -48.67 0.87 0.98
CA LEU A 586 -47.87 1.31 -0.16
C LEU A 586 -47.71 0.15 -1.15
N LYS A 587 -48.34 0.28 -2.32
CA LYS A 587 -48.06 -0.61 -3.46
C LYS A 587 -46.89 -0.04 -4.24
N THR A 588 -45.71 -0.59 -4.04
CA THR A 588 -44.55 -0.28 -4.87
C THR A 588 -44.63 -1.08 -6.17
N SER A 589 -44.46 -0.40 -7.29
CA SER A 589 -44.12 -1.02 -8.57
C SER A 589 -42.60 -1.03 -8.73
N SER A 590 -42.10 -1.97 -9.51
CA SER A 590 -40.72 -1.96 -9.98
C SER A 590 -40.71 -2.12 -11.49
N LYS A 591 -39.69 -1.55 -12.12
CA LYS A 591 -39.43 -1.74 -13.55
C LYS A 591 -38.07 -2.40 -13.73
N THR A 592 -37.96 -3.30 -14.70
CA THR A 592 -36.67 -3.86 -15.09
C THR A 592 -35.82 -2.77 -15.73
N VAL A 593 -34.60 -2.62 -15.24
CA VAL A 593 -33.58 -1.71 -15.77
C VAL A 593 -32.29 -2.47 -16.02
N LYS A 594 -31.51 -1.99 -16.98
CA LYS A 594 -30.12 -2.45 -17.16
C LYS A 594 -29.20 -1.60 -16.31
N PHE A 595 -28.19 -2.23 -15.73
CA PHE A 595 -27.13 -1.53 -15.01
C PHE A 595 -25.77 -1.99 -15.50
N ARG A 596 -24.77 -1.15 -15.25
CA ARG A 596 -23.36 -1.40 -15.50
C ARG A 596 -22.55 -1.13 -14.25
N LEU A 597 -21.63 -2.04 -13.94
CA LEU A 597 -20.61 -1.87 -12.92
C LEU A 597 -19.24 -1.74 -13.56
N ILE A 598 -18.40 -0.88 -12.99
CA ILE A 598 -17.01 -0.68 -13.37
C ILE A 598 -16.08 -1.10 -12.23
N PRO A 599 -14.79 -1.37 -12.49
CA PRO A 599 -13.82 -1.58 -11.42
C PRO A 599 -13.82 -0.42 -10.43
N TYR A 600 -13.81 -0.72 -9.13
CA TYR A 600 -13.86 0.30 -8.08
C TYR A 600 -12.74 1.33 -8.26
N PHE A 601 -11.51 0.91 -8.57
CA PHE A 601 -10.38 1.86 -8.67
C PHE A 601 -10.48 2.91 -9.78
N VAL A 602 -11.33 2.73 -10.80
CA VAL A 602 -11.49 3.70 -11.89
C VAL A 602 -12.64 4.68 -11.68
N TRP A 603 -13.42 4.55 -10.61
CA TRP A 603 -14.48 5.52 -10.27
C TRP A 603 -13.94 6.94 -10.10
N ALA A 604 -14.81 7.95 -10.21
CA ALA A 604 -14.51 9.38 -10.07
C ALA A 604 -13.43 9.89 -11.04
N ASN A 605 -13.37 9.32 -12.25
CA ASN A 605 -12.53 9.80 -13.37
C ASN A 605 -13.36 10.43 -14.51
N ARG A 606 -14.68 10.52 -14.35
CA ARG A 606 -15.63 11.06 -15.33
C ARG A 606 -16.57 12.07 -14.64
N GLU A 607 -17.76 12.27 -15.19
CA GLU A 607 -18.81 13.11 -14.61
C GLU A 607 -19.10 12.71 -13.16
N GLN A 608 -19.30 13.71 -12.30
CA GLN A 608 -19.62 13.48 -10.88
C GLN A 608 -21.00 12.85 -10.71
N GLY A 609 -21.13 12.00 -9.70
CA GLY A 609 -22.41 11.40 -9.36
C GLY A 609 -22.25 10.35 -8.26
N LYS A 610 -23.36 9.68 -7.96
CA LYS A 610 -23.41 8.63 -6.94
C LYS A 610 -22.55 7.42 -7.31
N MET A 611 -22.00 6.77 -6.29
CA MET A 611 -21.26 5.52 -6.41
C MET A 611 -21.65 4.58 -5.27
N SER A 612 -21.76 3.27 -5.54
CA SER A 612 -21.93 2.26 -4.50
C SER A 612 -21.25 0.94 -4.86
N VAL A 613 -20.52 0.35 -3.91
CA VAL A 613 -19.93 -0.99 -3.99
C VAL A 613 -20.93 -2.06 -3.54
N TRP A 614 -21.71 -1.78 -2.49
CA TRP A 614 -22.69 -2.70 -1.91
C TRP A 614 -24.10 -2.35 -2.40
N LEU A 615 -24.69 -3.26 -3.16
CA LEU A 615 -26.00 -3.07 -3.80
C LEU A 615 -27.01 -4.06 -3.23
N THR A 616 -28.27 -3.64 -3.08
CA THR A 616 -29.34 -4.49 -2.56
C THR A 616 -29.61 -5.64 -3.51
N GLU A 617 -29.60 -6.89 -3.02
CA GLU A 617 -29.94 -8.05 -3.85
C GLU A 617 -31.47 -8.25 -3.95
N CYS A 618 -31.94 -8.72 -5.11
CA CYS A 618 -33.35 -9.09 -5.33
C CYS A 618 -33.85 -10.24 -4.46
#